data_AF-A0A966F8I1-F1
#
_entry.id   AF-A0A966F8I1-F1
#
_cell.length_a   1.000
_cell.length_b   1.000
_cell.length_c   1.000
_cell.angle_alpha   90.00
_cell.angle_beta   90.00
_cell.angle_gamma   90.00
#
_symmetry.space_group_name_H-M   'P 1'
#
loop_
_entity.id
_entity.type
_entity.pdbx_description
1 polymer ?
#
loop_
_entity_poly.entity_id
_entity_poly.type
_entity_poly.pdbx_seq_one_letter_code
_entity_poly.pdbx_strand_id
1 'polypeptide(L)'
;MTVTRFIVPLQGSSSDRYRHFHILEERTIKEFTIQYESEIDGKWCEIVRYDTAHGPPHKDTIHPDGTVSKEEFPYYTNAEVLSFGQNDIRKNWKKYREQYENEMRKHQ
;
A
#
# COMPACT_ATOMS: atom_id res chain seq x y z
N MET A 1 -6.71 16.22 17.11
CA MET A 1 -6.21 15.02 16.39
C MET A 1 -7.41 14.25 15.84
N THR A 2 -7.40 13.91 14.56
CA THR A 2 -8.44 13.11 13.89
C THR A 2 -7.79 11.88 13.28
N VAL A 3 -8.36 10.71 13.54
CA VAL A 3 -7.92 9.44 12.98
C VAL A 3 -8.94 8.97 11.96
N THR A 4 -8.49 8.63 10.76
CA THR A 4 -9.35 8.07 9.72
C THR A 4 -8.82 6.71 9.31
N ARG A 5 -9.69 5.69 9.35
CA ARG A 5 -9.38 4.34 8.87
C ARG A 5 -10.56 3.75 8.12
N PHE A 6 -10.30 3.16 6.96
CA PHE A 6 -11.32 2.42 6.20
C PHE A 6 -10.66 1.42 5.25
N ILE A 7 -11.47 0.52 4.69
CA ILE A 7 -11.06 -0.48 3.71
C ILE A 7 -11.93 -0.28 2.47
N VAL A 8 -11.32 -0.38 1.29
CA VAL A 8 -12.03 -0.24 0.02
C VAL A 8 -11.74 -1.46 -0.86
N PRO A 9 -12.77 -2.23 -1.26
CA PRO A 9 -12.65 -3.24 -2.30
C PRO A 9 -12.25 -2.61 -3.64
N LEU A 10 -11.29 -3.21 -4.35
CA LEU A 10 -10.80 -2.71 -5.63
C LEU A 10 -11.67 -3.24 -6.77
N GLN A 11 -12.31 -2.31 -7.52
CA GLN A 11 -13.23 -2.62 -8.63
C GLN A 11 -14.34 -3.64 -8.29
N GLY A 12 -14.80 -3.68 -7.03
CA GLY A 12 -15.81 -4.64 -6.58
C GLY A 12 -15.30 -6.08 -6.43
N SER A 13 -13.98 -6.30 -6.52
CA SER A 13 -13.36 -7.59 -6.22
C SER A 13 -13.52 -7.95 -4.74
N SER A 14 -13.86 -9.22 -4.45
CA SER A 14 -13.82 -9.77 -3.10
C SER A 14 -12.40 -10.15 -2.66
N SER A 15 -11.48 -10.35 -3.61
CA SER A 15 -10.11 -10.78 -3.36
C SER A 15 -9.09 -9.65 -3.35
N ASP A 16 -9.48 -8.40 -3.60
CA ASP A 16 -8.53 -7.29 -3.73
C ASP A 16 -9.06 -6.07 -3.01
N ARG A 17 -8.25 -5.53 -2.10
CA ARG A 17 -8.64 -4.37 -1.31
C ARG A 17 -7.45 -3.48 -1.04
N TYR A 18 -7.73 -2.21 -0.77
CA TYR A 18 -6.74 -1.36 -0.12
C TYR A 18 -7.25 -0.84 1.22
N ARG A 19 -6.34 -0.78 2.19
CA ARG A 19 -6.56 -0.22 3.52
C ARG A 19 -6.05 1.21 3.53
N HIS A 20 -6.84 2.11 4.12
CA HIS A 20 -6.48 3.49 4.37
C HIS A 20 -6.37 3.71 5.87
N PHE A 21 -5.30 4.36 6.29
CA PHE A 21 -5.14 4.92 7.62
C PHE A 21 -4.44 6.28 7.51
N HIS A 22 -4.88 7.28 8.27
CA HIS A 22 -4.10 8.48 8.50
C HIS A 22 -4.46 9.19 9.81
N ILE A 23 -3.51 9.96 10.32
CA ILE A 23 -3.67 10.88 11.45
C ILE A 23 -3.55 12.32 10.92
N LEU A 24 -4.61 13.10 11.12
CA LEU A 24 -4.65 14.53 10.83
C LEU A 24 -4.58 15.33 12.12
N GLU A 25 -3.61 16.23 12.21
CA GLU A 25 -3.42 17.13 13.34
C GLU A 25 -3.01 18.52 12.83
N GLU A 26 -3.67 19.57 13.32
CA GLU A 26 -3.40 20.96 12.92
C GLU A 26 -3.33 21.16 11.38
N ARG A 27 -4.22 20.49 10.65
CA ARG A 27 -4.30 20.49 9.17
C ARG A 27 -3.13 19.81 8.44
N THR A 28 -2.29 19.08 9.17
CA THR A 28 -1.15 18.33 8.60
C THR A 28 -1.32 16.82 8.83
N ILE A 29 -1.00 16.03 7.80
CA ILE A 29 -0.94 14.56 7.93
C ILE A 29 0.34 14.19 8.67
N LYS A 30 0.21 13.69 9.90
CA LYS A 30 1.35 13.29 10.73
C LYS A 30 1.86 11.90 10.37
N GLU A 31 0.92 10.98 10.15
CA GLU A 31 1.19 9.59 9.80
C GLU A 31 0.12 9.11 8.84
N PHE A 32 0.49 8.19 7.96
CA PHE A 32 -0.48 7.49 7.12
C PHE A 32 0.00 6.09 6.76
N THR A 33 -0.94 5.28 6.31
CA THR A 33 -0.69 3.98 5.69
C THR A 33 -1.75 3.77 4.60
N ILE A 34 -1.31 3.58 3.36
CA ILE A 34 -2.13 3.09 2.25
C ILE A 34 -1.56 1.76 1.83
N GLN A 35 -2.32 0.68 1.99
CA GLN A 35 -1.81 -0.67 1.74
C GLN A 35 -2.73 -1.46 0.84
N TYR A 36 -2.16 -2.03 -0.22
CA TYR A 36 -2.81 -2.99 -1.09
C TYR A 36 -2.62 -4.42 -0.56
N GLU A 37 -3.71 -5.16 -0.46
CA GLU A 37 -3.74 -6.56 -0.11
C GLU A 37 -4.57 -7.34 -1.15
N SER A 38 -4.10 -8.53 -1.49
CA SER A 38 -4.80 -9.46 -2.38
C SER A 38 -4.91 -10.84 -1.74
N GLU A 39 -6.03 -11.52 -1.94
CA GLU A 39 -6.21 -12.90 -1.56
C GLU A 39 -5.67 -13.82 -2.67
N ILE A 40 -4.57 -14.51 -2.36
CA ILE A 40 -3.85 -15.42 -3.25
C ILE A 40 -3.66 -16.74 -2.49
N ASP A 41 -4.01 -17.86 -3.12
CA ASP A 41 -3.98 -19.21 -2.51
C ASP A 41 -4.71 -19.29 -1.14
N GLY A 42 -5.82 -18.56 -1.00
CA GLY A 42 -6.65 -18.53 0.22
C GLY A 42 -6.02 -17.75 1.39
N LYS A 43 -5.00 -16.94 1.13
CA LYS A 43 -4.33 -16.09 2.13
C LYS A 43 -4.32 -14.64 1.66
N TRP A 44 -4.55 -13.72 2.59
CA TRP A 44 -4.36 -12.29 2.33
C TRP A 44 -2.87 -11.96 2.35
N CYS A 45 -2.33 -11.59 1.20
CA CYS A 45 -0.96 -11.16 1.02
C CYS A 45 -0.90 -9.63 0.95
N GLU A 46 0.00 -9.02 1.71
CA GLU A 46 0.37 -7.61 1.55
C GLU A 46 1.30 -7.49 0.33
N ILE A 47 1.01 -6.59 -0.60
CA ILE A 47 1.76 -6.50 -1.87
C ILE A 47 2.44 -5.13 -2.02
N VAL A 48 1.74 -4.04 -1.74
CA VAL A 48 2.29 -2.69 -1.78
C VAL A 48 1.81 -1.90 -0.57
N ARG A 49 2.70 -1.19 0.10
CA ARG A 49 2.39 -0.29 1.21
C ARG A 49 3.07 1.05 1.00
N TYR A 50 2.30 2.13 1.13
CA TYR A 50 2.82 3.47 1.30
C TYR A 50 2.59 3.88 2.74
N ASP A 51 3.64 4.28 3.47
CA ASP A 51 3.47 4.72 4.85
C ASP A 51 4.49 5.77 5.27
N THR A 52 4.39 6.18 6.54
CA THR A 52 5.33 7.04 7.22
C THR A 52 5.88 6.36 8.47
N ALA A 53 6.83 5.44 8.32
CA ALA A 53 7.55 4.85 9.46
C ALA A 53 8.54 5.86 10.09
N HIS A 54 8.04 6.85 10.84
CA HIS A 54 8.80 7.85 11.62
C HIS A 54 9.96 8.59 10.88
N GLY A 55 9.98 8.53 9.55
CA GLY A 55 10.98 9.13 8.69
C GLY A 55 10.32 9.63 7.40
N PRO A 56 11.09 9.80 6.30
CA PRO A 56 10.51 10.14 5.02
C PRO A 56 9.39 9.16 4.62
N PRO A 57 8.29 9.66 4.03
CA PRO A 57 7.29 8.78 3.48
C PRO A 57 7.91 7.90 2.39
N HIS A 58 7.48 6.64 2.28
CA HIS A 58 8.07 5.67 1.37
C HIS A 58 7.03 4.68 0.87
N LYS A 59 7.42 3.92 -0.16
CA LYS A 59 6.71 2.78 -0.71
C LYS A 59 7.51 1.52 -0.46
N ASP A 60 6.87 0.55 0.16
CA ASP A 60 7.33 -0.82 0.26
C ASP A 60 6.58 -1.67 -0.77
N THR A 61 7.33 -2.41 -1.59
CA THR A 61 6.79 -3.50 -2.42
C THR A 61 7.20 -4.81 -1.76
N ILE A 62 6.23 -5.58 -1.28
CA ILE A 62 6.45 -6.84 -0.57
C ILE A 62 6.40 -7.98 -1.58
N HIS A 63 7.45 -8.78 -1.61
CA HIS A 63 7.60 -9.94 -2.47
C HIS A 63 7.11 -11.22 -1.77
N PRO A 64 6.73 -12.28 -2.52
CA PRO A 64 6.24 -13.51 -1.93
C PRO A 64 7.24 -14.27 -1.05
N ASP A 65 8.54 -14.05 -1.26
CA ASP A 65 9.61 -14.61 -0.44
C ASP A 65 9.82 -13.84 0.89
N GLY A 66 9.03 -12.78 1.12
CA GLY A 66 9.10 -11.92 2.29
C GLY A 66 10.12 -10.78 2.17
N THR A 67 10.86 -10.68 1.07
CA THR A 67 11.73 -9.52 0.81
C THR A 67 10.91 -8.27 0.52
N VAL A 68 11.49 -7.11 0.79
CA VAL A 68 10.82 -5.81 0.61
C VAL A 68 11.72 -4.89 -0.20
N SER A 69 11.20 -4.41 -1.33
CA SER A 69 11.82 -3.33 -2.11
C SER A 69 11.27 -1.98 -1.63
N LYS A 70 12.15 -1.12 -1.09
CA LYS A 70 11.81 0.19 -0.52
C LYS A 70 12.18 1.34 -1.47
N GLU A 71 11.24 2.27 -1.67
CA GLU A 71 11.42 3.51 -2.41
C GLU A 71 11.03 4.70 -1.51
N GLU A 72 11.98 5.58 -1.20
CA GLU A 72 11.75 6.73 -0.32
C GLU A 72 11.38 7.99 -1.10
N PHE A 73 10.54 8.84 -0.52
CA PHE A 73 10.09 10.11 -1.08
C PHE A 73 10.57 11.30 -0.21
N PRO A 74 11.89 11.58 -0.12
CA PRO A 74 12.45 12.56 0.82
C PRO A 74 12.05 14.01 0.55
N TYR A 75 11.59 14.32 -0.66
CA TYR A 75 11.20 15.67 -1.07
C TYR A 75 9.68 15.87 -1.12
N TYR A 76 8.90 14.91 -0.62
CA TYR A 76 7.45 14.96 -0.62
C TYR A 76 6.90 14.97 0.79
N THR A 77 5.80 15.67 0.97
CA THR A 77 5.04 15.66 2.21
C THR A 77 4.24 14.37 2.37
N ASN A 78 3.87 14.05 3.61
CA ASN A 78 2.99 12.92 3.89
C ASN A 78 1.65 12.99 3.14
N ALA A 79 1.10 14.19 2.97
CA ALA A 79 -0.16 14.39 2.26
C ALA A 79 -0.04 14.08 0.76
N GLU A 80 1.09 14.45 0.15
CA GLU A 80 1.39 14.14 -1.26
C GLU A 80 1.55 12.63 -1.45
N VAL A 81 2.38 11.97 -0.63
CA VAL A 81 2.61 10.53 -0.76
C VAL A 81 1.39 9.70 -0.42
N LEU A 82 0.58 10.11 0.56
CA LEU A 82 -0.73 9.51 0.82
C LEU A 82 -1.60 9.55 -0.44
N SER A 83 -1.68 10.71 -1.10
CA SER A 83 -2.48 10.89 -2.31
C SER A 83 -1.91 10.08 -3.49
N PHE A 84 -0.59 10.04 -3.63
CA PHE A 84 0.09 9.24 -4.65
C PHE A 84 -0.15 7.75 -4.46
N GLY A 85 0.05 7.23 -3.25
CA GLY A 85 -0.16 5.83 -2.93
C GLY A 85 -1.60 5.38 -3.18
N GLN A 86 -2.58 6.22 -2.81
CA GLN A 86 -3.98 5.94 -3.08
C GLN A 86 -4.28 5.87 -4.59
N ASN A 87 -3.78 6.83 -5.36
CA ASN A 87 -3.98 6.87 -6.81
C ASN A 87 -3.23 5.74 -7.54
N ASP A 88 -2.00 5.45 -7.11
CA ASP A 88 -1.16 4.38 -7.66
C ASP A 88 -1.84 3.02 -7.48
N ILE A 89 -2.21 2.66 -6.26
CA ILE A 89 -2.88 1.38 -5.98
C ILE A 89 -4.16 1.25 -6.79
N ARG A 90 -5.01 2.30 -6.83
CA ARG A 90 -6.25 2.27 -7.62
C ARG A 90 -6.02 2.01 -9.11
N LYS A 91 -4.93 2.51 -9.67
CA LYS A 91 -4.60 2.39 -11.11
C LYS A 91 -3.83 1.10 -11.42
N ASN A 92 -2.96 0.66 -10.53
CA ASN A 92 -1.92 -0.33 -10.82
C ASN A 92 -2.08 -1.66 -10.08
N TRP A 93 -3.07 -1.83 -9.18
CA TRP A 93 -3.24 -3.06 -8.39
C TRP A 93 -3.21 -4.37 -9.18
N LYS A 94 -3.80 -4.40 -10.40
CA LYS A 94 -3.78 -5.61 -11.25
C LYS A 94 -2.36 -6.02 -11.63
N LYS A 95 -1.51 -5.05 -11.96
CA LYS A 95 -0.10 -5.28 -12.29
C LYS A 95 0.68 -5.77 -11.08
N TYR A 96 0.43 -5.17 -9.91
CA TYR A 96 1.05 -5.62 -8.66
C TYR A 96 0.67 -7.06 -8.31
N ARG A 97 -0.62 -7.41 -8.45
CA ARG A 97 -1.08 -8.79 -8.27
C ARG A 97 -0.39 -9.75 -9.24
N GLU A 98 -0.42 -9.43 -10.54
CA GLU A 98 0.18 -10.25 -11.58
C GLU A 98 1.69 -10.45 -11.34
N GLN A 99 2.41 -9.40 -10.95
CA GLN A 99 3.82 -9.50 -10.60
C GLN A 99 4.04 -10.42 -9.39
N TYR A 100 3.26 -10.27 -8.33
CA TYR A 100 3.35 -11.10 -7.13
C TYR A 100 3.09 -12.59 -7.44
N GLU A 101 2.02 -12.90 -8.17
CA GLU A 101 1.70 -14.26 -8.62
C GLU A 101 2.79 -14.84 -9.55
N ASN A 102 3.37 -14.01 -10.43
CA ASN A 102 4.52 -14.39 -11.25
C ASN A 102 5.75 -14.77 -10.42
N GLU A 103 6.06 -13.99 -9.39
CA GLU A 103 7.17 -14.25 -8.48
C GLU A 103 6.93 -15.52 -7.67
N MET A 104 5.71 -15.77 -7.20
CA MET A 104 5.35 -17.04 -6.52
C MET A 104 5.65 -18.26 -7.38
N ARG A 105 5.29 -18.22 -8.67
CA ARG A 105 5.51 -19.34 -9.61
C ARG A 105 6.98 -19.62 -9.89
N LYS A 106 7.86 -18.62 -9.77
CA LYS A 106 9.31 -18.78 -9.99
C LYS A 106 10.03 -19.40 -8.79
N HIS A 107 9.42 -19.36 -7.62
CA HIS A 107 9.98 -19.88 -6.37
C HIS A 107 9.30 -21.18 -5.91
N GLN A 108 8.47 -21.80 -6.76
CA GLN A 108 7.90 -23.14 -6.58
C GLN A 108 8.78 -24.25 -7.18
#